data_AF-A0A6V7XPL0-F1
#
_entry.id   AF-A0A6V7XPL0-F1
#
_cell.length_a   1.000
_cell.length_b   1.000
_cell.length_c   1.000
_cell.angle_alpha   90.00
_cell.angle_beta   90.00
_cell.angle_gamma   90.00
#
_symmetry.space_group_name_H-M   'P 1'
#
loop_
_entity.id
_entity.type
_entity.pdbx_description
1 polymer ?
#
loop_
_entity_poly.entity_id
_entity_poly.type
_entity_poly.pdbx_seq_one_letter_code
_entity_poly.pdbx_strand_id
1 'polypeptide(L)'
;MANYLASQNLNMKKQLFNIYNKYGFHLIRNSYWTVPENNVTKKLFNNLRENGKYPVNIDGNNCEEKYVVKHVRDLNTGFDSSQPNNKAILPLSTTSDMITFTLASGSLVTLRASGTEPKIKYYIELQTEPGKTENDLEQVENELNQLENNVVQTLLQPEKYGLISR
;
A
#
# COMPACT_ATOMS: atom_id res chain seq x y z
N MET A 1 -5.49 -19.34 -21.66
CA MET A 1 -4.48 -18.26 -21.76
C MET A 1 -3.29 -18.66 -22.63
N ALA A 2 -2.52 -19.70 -22.27
CA ALA A 2 -1.31 -20.09 -23.03
C ALA A 2 -1.57 -20.40 -24.52
N ASN A 3 -2.59 -21.23 -24.85
CA ASN A 3 -2.94 -21.54 -26.25
C ASN A 3 -3.38 -20.31 -27.06
N TYR A 4 -4.06 -19.35 -26.42
CA TYR A 4 -4.47 -18.10 -27.06
C TYR A 4 -3.24 -17.24 -27.39
N LEU A 5 -2.30 -17.07 -26.45
CA LEU A 5 -1.09 -16.29 -26.70
C LEU A 5 -0.17 -16.94 -27.74
N ALA A 6 -0.07 -18.27 -27.73
CA ALA A 6 0.65 -19.02 -28.75
C ALA A 6 0.05 -18.77 -30.15
N SER A 7 -1.29 -18.72 -30.27
CA SER A 7 -1.96 -18.37 -31.54
C SER A 7 -1.65 -16.95 -32.03
N GLN A 8 -1.20 -16.07 -31.12
CA GLN A 8 -0.83 -14.68 -31.40
C GLN A 8 0.69 -14.49 -31.50
N ASN A 9 1.50 -15.57 -31.47
CA ASN A 9 2.97 -15.50 -31.39
C ASN A 9 3.50 -14.65 -30.21
N LEU A 10 2.75 -14.60 -29.11
CA LEU A 10 3.12 -13.91 -27.89
C LEU A 10 3.56 -14.91 -26.81
N ASN A 11 4.59 -14.53 -26.06
CA ASN A 11 4.92 -15.19 -24.80
C ASN A 11 4.27 -14.44 -23.62
N MET A 12 4.28 -15.08 -22.44
CA MET A 12 3.67 -14.50 -21.22
C MET A 12 4.26 -13.14 -20.86
N LYS A 13 5.59 -12.96 -21.02
CA LYS A 13 6.28 -11.70 -20.70
C LYS A 13 5.79 -10.57 -21.61
N LYS A 14 5.77 -10.77 -22.93
CA LYS A 14 5.24 -9.80 -23.89
C LYS A 14 3.79 -9.46 -23.61
N GLN A 15 2.97 -10.47 -23.28
CA GLN A 15 1.57 -10.21 -22.92
C GLN A 15 1.44 -9.38 -21.64
N LEU A 16 2.28 -9.63 -20.63
CA LEU A 16 2.31 -8.84 -19.40
C LEU A 16 2.64 -7.37 -19.70
N PHE A 17 3.66 -7.10 -20.52
CA PHE A 17 3.99 -5.72 -20.91
C PHE A 17 2.94 -5.08 -21.82
N ASN A 18 2.22 -5.85 -22.63
CA ASN A 18 1.06 -5.32 -23.36
C ASN A 18 -0.05 -4.88 -22.40
N ILE A 19 -0.26 -5.61 -21.30
CA ILE A 19 -1.22 -5.23 -20.25
C ILE A 19 -0.73 -3.98 -19.52
N TYR A 20 0.55 -3.92 -19.13
CA TYR A 20 1.12 -2.74 -18.48
C TYR A 20 1.13 -1.51 -19.38
N ASN A 21 1.39 -1.67 -20.67
CA ASN A 21 1.31 -0.56 -21.60
C ASN A 21 -0.13 -0.03 -21.71
N LYS A 22 -1.12 -0.91 -21.69
CA LYS A 22 -2.53 -0.51 -21.81
C LYS A 22 -3.12 0.10 -20.55
N TYR A 23 -2.73 -0.38 -19.37
CA TYR A 23 -3.38 -0.03 -18.10
C TYR A 23 -2.46 0.58 -17.05
N GLY A 24 -1.17 0.69 -17.34
CA GLY A 24 -0.15 1.09 -16.38
C GLY A 24 0.50 -0.11 -15.70
N PHE A 25 1.66 0.11 -15.10
CA PHE A 25 2.28 -0.89 -14.23
C PHE A 25 1.50 -1.02 -12.93
N HIS A 26 1.35 -2.27 -12.46
CA HIS A 26 0.81 -2.60 -11.15
C HIS A 26 1.85 -3.45 -10.42
N LEU A 27 2.86 -2.80 -9.85
CA LEU A 27 3.91 -3.51 -9.12
C LEU A 27 3.53 -3.65 -7.66
N ILE A 28 3.74 -4.85 -7.10
CA ILE A 28 3.32 -5.19 -5.75
C ILE A 28 4.54 -5.41 -4.86
N ARG A 29 4.51 -4.86 -3.64
CA ARG A 29 5.46 -5.17 -2.58
C ARG A 29 4.79 -5.47 -1.26
N ASN A 30 5.11 -6.63 -0.71
CA ASN A 30 4.55 -7.08 0.55
C ASN A 30 5.66 -7.54 1.47
N SER A 31 5.69 -7.01 2.69
CA SER A 31 6.63 -7.45 3.72
C SER A 31 6.03 -7.24 5.09
N TYR A 32 6.84 -7.40 6.13
CA TYR A 32 6.43 -7.20 7.50
C TYR A 32 7.59 -6.73 8.36
N TRP A 33 7.22 -6.12 9.49
CA TRP A 33 8.12 -5.81 10.58
C TRP A 33 7.72 -6.61 11.82
N THR A 34 8.72 -7.07 12.56
CA THR A 34 8.49 -7.75 13.83
C THR A 34 8.29 -6.70 14.92
N VAL A 35 7.28 -6.93 15.76
CA VAL A 35 6.90 -6.05 16.86
C VAL A 35 7.46 -6.63 18.15
N PRO A 36 8.31 -5.92 18.90
CA PRO A 36 8.94 -6.47 20.11
C PRO A 36 7.97 -6.60 21.28
N GLU A 37 6.95 -5.74 21.35
CA GLU A 37 5.98 -5.69 22.46
C GLU A 37 4.53 -5.62 21.96
N ASN A 38 3.63 -6.34 22.64
CA ASN A 38 2.21 -6.40 22.27
C ASN A 38 1.51 -5.02 22.27
N ASN A 39 2.01 -4.04 23.04
CA ASN A 39 1.40 -2.70 23.11
C ASN A 39 1.72 -1.83 21.88
N VAL A 40 2.81 -2.12 21.17
CA VAL A 40 3.36 -1.26 20.11
C VAL A 40 2.40 -1.19 18.93
N THR A 41 1.82 -2.33 18.52
CA THR A 41 0.82 -2.37 17.44
C THR A 41 -0.35 -1.41 17.72
N LYS A 42 -0.93 -1.48 18.93
CA LYS A 42 -2.03 -0.59 19.31
C LYS A 42 -1.61 0.87 19.31
N LYS A 43 -0.42 1.18 19.84
CA LYS A 43 0.11 2.56 19.85
C LYS A 43 0.29 3.10 18.43
N LEU A 44 0.89 2.32 17.54
CA LEU A 44 1.12 2.70 16.14
C LEU A 44 -0.20 2.98 15.42
N PHE A 45 -1.15 2.05 15.48
CA PHE A 45 -2.43 2.21 14.80
C PHE A 45 -3.30 3.31 15.42
N ASN A 46 -3.22 3.55 16.73
CA ASN A 46 -3.87 4.70 17.37
C ASN A 46 -3.24 6.03 16.93
N ASN A 47 -1.91 6.09 16.74
CA ASN A 47 -1.25 7.28 16.23
C ASN A 47 -1.63 7.57 14.77
N LEU A 48 -1.82 6.54 13.94
CA LEU A 48 -2.37 6.70 12.60
C LEU A 48 -3.83 7.22 12.58
N ARG A 49 -4.54 7.15 13.71
CA ARG A 49 -5.92 7.61 13.90
C ARG A 49 -6.03 8.82 14.83
N GLU A 50 -4.93 9.54 15.04
CA GLU A 50 -4.86 10.57 16.07
C GLU A 50 -5.96 11.63 15.88
N ASN A 51 -6.76 11.84 16.93
CA ASN A 51 -7.93 12.74 16.92
C ASN A 51 -8.95 12.44 15.82
N GLY A 52 -9.10 11.17 15.42
CA GLY A 52 -10.00 10.76 14.34
C GLY A 52 -9.55 11.21 12.95
N LYS A 53 -8.30 11.67 12.82
CA LYS A 53 -7.66 12.03 11.56
C LYS A 53 -6.64 10.97 11.18
N TYR A 54 -6.40 10.90 9.89
CA TYR A 54 -5.41 10.00 9.29
C TYR A 54 -4.32 10.81 8.60
N PRO A 55 -3.13 10.23 8.35
CA PRO A 55 -2.12 10.84 7.51
C PRO A 55 -2.68 11.35 6.19
N VAL A 56 -2.33 12.58 5.83
CA VAL A 56 -2.76 13.23 4.57
C VAL A 56 -1.72 13.11 3.45
N ASN A 57 -0.50 12.70 3.80
CA ASN A 57 0.58 12.34 2.87
C ASN A 57 1.42 11.23 3.51
N ILE A 58 2.09 10.44 2.68
CA ILE A 58 3.00 9.36 3.07
C ILE A 58 4.49 9.66 2.83
N ASP A 59 4.85 10.80 2.23
CA ASP A 59 6.24 11.22 1.97
C ASP A 59 6.80 12.22 2.98
N GLY A 60 6.08 12.43 4.08
CA GLY A 60 6.49 13.30 5.18
C GLY A 60 6.17 14.75 4.86
N ASN A 61 7.19 15.61 4.89
CA ASN A 61 7.04 17.05 4.67
C ASN A 61 7.29 17.49 3.22
N ASN A 62 7.63 16.55 2.33
CA ASN A 62 7.89 16.85 0.92
C ASN A 62 6.60 17.18 0.18
N CYS A 63 5.47 16.59 0.61
CA CYS A 63 4.14 16.90 0.13
C CYS A 63 3.98 16.75 -1.39
N GLU A 64 4.70 15.82 -2.02
CA GLU A 64 4.55 15.55 -3.45
C GLU A 64 3.13 15.04 -3.73
N GLU A 65 2.51 15.58 -4.78
CA GLU A 65 1.10 15.34 -5.08
C GLU A 65 0.79 13.84 -5.24
N LYS A 66 1.67 13.07 -5.87
CA LYS A 66 1.50 11.63 -6.09
C LYS A 66 1.41 10.79 -4.80
N TYR A 67 1.89 11.31 -3.67
CA TYR A 67 1.88 10.67 -2.36
C TYR A 67 0.79 11.22 -1.42
N VAL A 68 0.03 12.22 -1.85
CA VAL A 68 -1.13 12.71 -1.10
C VAL A 68 -2.16 11.58 -0.94
N VAL A 69 -2.68 11.44 0.26
CA VAL A 69 -3.73 10.46 0.59
C VAL A 69 -5.06 10.99 0.09
N LYS A 70 -5.62 10.34 -0.93
CA LYS A 70 -6.93 10.66 -1.51
C LYS A 70 -8.07 10.04 -0.72
N HIS A 71 -7.92 8.77 -0.35
CA HIS A 71 -8.91 8.05 0.46
C HIS A 71 -8.25 7.20 1.55
N VAL A 72 -8.98 7.01 2.64
CA VAL A 72 -8.60 6.11 3.72
C VAL A 72 -9.75 5.17 4.00
N ARG A 73 -9.43 3.88 4.12
CA ARG A 73 -10.33 2.85 4.61
C ARG A 73 -9.69 2.19 5.82
N ASP A 74 -10.42 2.16 6.93
CA ASP A 74 -10.04 1.49 8.14
C ASP A 74 -11.12 0.47 8.52
N LEU A 75 -10.82 -0.81 8.30
CA LEU A 75 -11.78 -1.89 8.56
C LEU A 75 -11.84 -2.30 10.04
N ASN A 76 -11.04 -1.68 10.91
CA ASN A 76 -11.20 -1.82 12.35
C ASN A 76 -12.33 -0.92 12.87
N THR A 77 -12.32 0.35 12.47
CA THR A 77 -13.32 1.35 12.89
C THR A 77 -14.55 1.38 11.98
N GLY A 78 -14.44 0.85 10.77
CA GLY A 78 -15.47 0.92 9.74
C GLY A 78 -15.51 2.26 9.00
N PHE A 79 -14.47 3.09 9.15
CA PHE A 79 -14.32 4.32 8.39
C PHE A 79 -13.88 4.03 6.95
N ASP A 80 -14.53 4.63 5.96
CA ASP A 80 -14.09 4.61 4.57
C ASP A 80 -14.47 5.91 3.86
N SER A 81 -13.50 6.79 3.63
CA SER A 81 -13.73 8.10 3.01
C SER A 81 -14.06 8.04 1.52
N SER A 82 -13.99 6.87 0.89
CA SER A 82 -14.43 6.68 -0.50
C SER A 82 -15.93 6.34 -0.62
N GLN A 83 -16.61 6.10 0.50
CA GLN A 83 -17.99 5.63 0.55
C GLN A 83 -18.96 6.69 1.10
N PRO A 84 -20.26 6.62 0.75
CA PRO A 84 -21.27 7.49 1.33
C PRO A 84 -21.26 7.45 2.87
N ASN A 85 -21.39 8.62 3.50
CA ASN A 85 -21.35 8.80 4.95
C ASN A 85 -20.05 8.33 5.64
N ASN A 86 -18.95 8.17 4.89
CA ASN A 86 -17.66 7.69 5.37
C ASN A 86 -17.69 6.29 6.02
N LYS A 87 -18.57 5.40 5.55
CA LYS A 87 -18.77 4.06 6.12
C LYS A 87 -18.30 2.97 5.17
N ALA A 88 -17.46 2.07 5.68
CA ALA A 88 -17.01 0.89 4.96
C ALA A 88 -18.18 -0.04 4.61
N ILE A 89 -18.20 -0.52 3.36
CA ILE A 89 -19.13 -1.54 2.87
C ILE A 89 -18.57 -2.96 2.99
N LEU A 90 -17.27 -3.07 3.29
CA LEU A 90 -16.59 -4.35 3.47
C LEU A 90 -16.75 -4.86 4.91
N PRO A 91 -16.65 -6.18 5.13
CA PRO A 91 -16.70 -6.74 6.48
C PRO A 91 -15.66 -6.13 7.41
N LEU A 92 -16.10 -5.78 8.63
CA LEU A 92 -15.23 -5.21 9.66
C LEU A 92 -14.43 -6.30 10.36
N SER A 93 -13.24 -5.92 10.81
CA SER A 93 -12.34 -6.76 11.62
C SER A 93 -11.97 -6.01 12.89
N THR A 94 -12.81 -6.13 13.91
CA THR A 94 -12.59 -5.45 15.20
C THR A 94 -11.42 -6.04 16.00
N THR A 95 -10.94 -7.22 15.62
CA THR A 95 -9.87 -7.98 16.31
C THR A 95 -8.48 -7.82 15.68
N SER A 96 -8.38 -7.21 14.49
CA SER A 96 -7.12 -7.00 13.79
C SER A 96 -7.18 -5.67 13.03
N ASP A 97 -6.27 -4.77 13.37
CA ASP A 97 -6.14 -3.47 12.72
C ASP A 97 -5.76 -3.61 11.25
N MET A 98 -6.49 -2.92 10.37
CA MET A 98 -6.19 -2.86 8.95
C MET A 98 -6.62 -1.51 8.37
N ILE A 99 -5.64 -0.73 7.90
CA ILE A 99 -5.86 0.59 7.29
C ILE A 99 -5.28 0.55 5.87
N THR A 100 -6.08 0.94 4.88
CA THR A 100 -5.68 1.13 3.49
C THR A 100 -5.75 2.61 3.12
N PHE A 101 -4.65 3.11 2.57
CA PHE A 101 -4.51 4.44 1.99
C PHE A 101 -4.55 4.32 0.47
N THR A 102 -5.44 5.05 -0.17
CA THR A 102 -5.44 5.27 -1.63
C THR A 102 -4.76 6.60 -1.90
N LEU A 103 -3.68 6.59 -2.66
CA LEU A 103 -2.92 7.78 -2.98
C LEU A 103 -3.50 8.50 -4.20
N ALA A 104 -3.15 9.77 -4.39
CA ALA A 104 -3.57 10.55 -5.56
C ALA A 104 -3.08 9.93 -6.88
N SER A 105 -1.93 9.24 -6.86
CA SER A 105 -1.41 8.45 -7.99
C SER A 105 -2.22 7.19 -8.33
N GLY A 106 -3.24 6.84 -7.54
CA GLY A 106 -3.98 5.58 -7.65
C GLY A 106 -3.36 4.41 -6.87
N SER A 107 -2.07 4.51 -6.54
CA SER A 107 -1.35 3.52 -5.74
C SER A 107 -2.01 3.27 -4.38
N LEU A 108 -1.90 2.03 -3.90
CA LEU A 108 -2.51 1.57 -2.64
C LEU A 108 -1.44 1.19 -1.63
N VAL A 109 -1.64 1.57 -0.38
CA VAL A 109 -0.81 1.14 0.75
C VAL A 109 -1.72 0.61 1.84
N THR A 110 -1.54 -0.65 2.26
CA THR A 110 -2.29 -1.25 3.37
C THR A 110 -1.36 -1.66 4.48
N LEU A 111 -1.62 -1.18 5.70
CA LEU A 111 -1.01 -1.69 6.92
C LEU A 111 -1.98 -2.63 7.63
N ARG A 112 -1.48 -3.77 8.11
CA ARG A 112 -2.29 -4.78 8.79
C ARG A 112 -1.55 -5.38 9.98
N ALA A 113 -2.17 -5.35 11.15
CA ALA A 113 -1.71 -6.10 12.31
C ALA A 113 -1.96 -7.60 12.11
N SER A 114 -0.95 -8.44 12.35
CA SER A 114 -1.16 -9.88 12.42
C SER A 114 -1.84 -10.25 13.74
N GLY A 115 -2.92 -11.02 13.68
CA GLY A 115 -3.70 -11.40 14.87
C GLY A 115 -3.04 -12.48 15.72
N THR A 116 -2.13 -13.28 15.15
CA THR A 116 -1.52 -14.44 15.80
C THR A 116 0.00 -14.35 15.92
N GLU A 117 0.63 -13.41 15.22
CA GLU A 117 2.07 -13.23 15.23
C GLU A 117 2.38 -11.78 15.64
N PRO A 118 3.48 -11.51 16.34
CA PRO A 118 3.87 -10.15 16.72
C PRO A 118 4.46 -9.42 15.50
N LYS A 119 3.62 -9.15 14.50
CA LYS A 119 4.02 -8.60 13.20
C LYS A 119 3.03 -7.55 12.71
N ILE A 120 3.56 -6.51 12.09
CA ILE A 120 2.78 -5.58 11.25
C ILE A 120 3.18 -5.83 9.81
N LYS A 121 2.21 -6.21 8.99
CA LYS A 121 2.37 -6.45 7.55
C LYS A 121 2.04 -5.18 6.79
N TYR A 122 2.75 -4.93 5.71
CA TYR A 122 2.36 -3.91 4.74
C TYR A 122 2.26 -4.51 3.34
N TYR A 123 1.35 -3.94 2.56
CA TYR A 123 1.08 -4.29 1.17
C TYR A 123 1.05 -2.99 0.38
N ILE A 124 1.91 -2.88 -0.62
CA ILE A 124 2.02 -1.72 -1.50
C ILE A 124 1.67 -2.20 -2.91
N GLU A 125 0.76 -1.51 -3.56
CA GLU A 125 0.54 -1.61 -5.00
C GLU A 125 0.90 -0.26 -5.61
N LEU A 126 2.03 -0.19 -6.31
CA LEU A 126 2.37 0.98 -7.12
C LEU A 126 1.63 0.87 -8.45
N GLN A 127 0.86 1.90 -8.75
CA GLN A 127 0.20 2.10 -10.03
C GLN A 127 0.88 3.23 -10.79
N THR A 128 1.07 3.03 -12.10
CA THR A 128 1.51 4.09 -13.00
C THR A 128 0.42 4.39 -14.01
N GLU A 129 0.54 5.52 -14.70
CA GLU A 129 -0.27 5.77 -15.89
C GLU A 129 0.04 4.75 -17.01
N PRO A 130 -0.90 4.52 -17.94
CA PRO A 130 -0.67 3.76 -19.17
C PRO A 130 0.47 4.34 -20.03
N GLY A 131 0.94 3.53 -20.98
CA GLY A 131 1.91 3.94 -22.00
C GLY A 131 3.37 3.61 -21.67
N LYS A 132 3.70 3.28 -20.42
CA LYS A 132 5.02 2.76 -20.06
C LYS A 132 5.28 1.40 -20.71
N THR A 133 6.54 1.07 -20.94
CA THR A 133 7.04 -0.11 -21.66
C THR A 133 8.03 -0.89 -20.80
N GLU A 134 8.56 -1.99 -21.31
CA GLU A 134 9.59 -2.77 -20.63
C GLU A 134 10.85 -1.95 -20.29
N ASN A 135 11.20 -0.96 -21.12
CA ASN A 135 12.37 -0.10 -20.88
C ASN A 135 12.22 0.81 -19.66
N ASP A 136 10.98 1.05 -19.22
CA ASP A 136 10.68 1.91 -18.07
C ASP A 136 10.71 1.13 -16.75
N LEU A 137 10.85 -0.20 -16.79
CA LEU A 137 10.70 -1.06 -15.62
C LEU A 137 11.65 -0.67 -14.48
N GLU A 138 12.92 -0.40 -14.79
CA GLU A 138 13.91 -0.02 -13.78
C GLU A 138 13.52 1.28 -13.05
N GLN A 139 13.01 2.27 -13.79
CA GLN A 139 12.50 3.50 -13.19
C GLN A 139 11.28 3.22 -12.29
N VAL A 140 10.33 2.39 -12.75
CA VAL A 140 9.13 2.03 -11.99
C VAL A 140 9.50 1.26 -10.72
N GLU A 141 10.50 0.39 -10.77
CA GLU A 141 11.02 -0.31 -9.58
C GLU A 141 11.66 0.67 -8.59
N ASN A 142 12.36 1.69 -9.06
CA ASN A 142 12.89 2.76 -8.21
C ASN A 142 11.77 3.61 -7.58
N GLU A 143 10.70 3.92 -8.33
CA GLU A 143 9.50 4.57 -7.80
C GLU A 143 8.86 3.72 -6.68
N LEU A 144 8.79 2.39 -6.85
CA LEU A 144 8.29 1.47 -5.84
C LEU A 144 9.19 1.42 -4.60
N ASN A 145 10.52 1.42 -4.79
CA ASN A 145 11.49 1.49 -3.69
C ASN A 145 11.32 2.78 -2.88
N GLN A 146 11.15 3.91 -3.56
CA GLN A 146 10.92 5.18 -2.88
C GLN A 146 9.59 5.18 -2.12
N LEU A 147 8.52 4.65 -2.73
CA LEU A 147 7.22 4.53 -2.09
C LEU A 147 7.29 3.66 -0.83
N GLU A 148 7.99 2.52 -0.88
CA GLU A 148 8.21 1.68 0.29
C GLU A 148 8.99 2.41 1.39
N ASN A 149 10.07 3.11 1.04
CA ASN A 149 10.82 3.91 2.00
C ASN A 149 9.93 4.95 2.68
N ASN A 150 9.11 5.66 1.90
CA ASN A 150 8.13 6.62 2.41
C ASN A 150 7.15 5.97 3.40
N VAL A 151 6.54 4.83 3.03
CA VAL A 151 5.64 4.06 3.91
C VAL A 151 6.33 3.63 5.22
N VAL A 152 7.57 3.14 5.12
CA VAL A 152 8.35 2.73 6.29
C VAL A 152 8.62 3.92 7.20
N GLN A 153 9.11 5.02 6.65
CA GLN A 153 9.53 6.18 7.46
C GLN A 153 8.35 6.94 8.06
N THR A 154 7.21 7.02 7.37
CA THR A 154 6.09 7.89 7.80
C THR A 154 4.96 7.13 8.48
N LEU A 155 4.64 5.91 8.02
CA LEU A 155 3.52 5.15 8.55
C LEU A 155 3.97 4.12 9.59
N LEU A 156 5.05 3.39 9.32
CA LEU A 156 5.55 2.37 10.24
C LEU A 156 6.47 2.94 11.32
N GLN A 157 7.26 3.97 11.00
CA GLN A 157 8.23 4.63 11.89
C GLN A 157 9.04 3.64 12.77
N PRO A 158 9.83 2.70 12.19
CA PRO A 158 10.50 1.64 12.93
C PRO A 158 11.34 2.11 14.11
N GLU A 159 12.08 3.21 13.96
CA GLU A 159 12.93 3.75 15.03
C GLU A 159 12.11 4.24 16.23
N LYS A 160 10.98 4.90 15.98
CA LYS A 160 10.06 5.39 17.02
C LYS A 160 9.41 4.25 17.80
N TYR A 161 9.07 3.16 17.11
CA TYR A 161 8.31 2.05 17.68
C TYR A 161 9.16 0.81 18.02
N GLY A 162 10.47 0.87 17.80
CA GLY A 162 11.39 -0.26 18.01
C GLY A 162 11.09 -1.46 17.12
N LEU A 163 10.56 -1.25 15.92
CA LEU A 163 10.24 -2.34 15.00
C LEU A 163 11.53 -2.98 14.47
N ILE A 164 11.54 -4.30 14.38
CA ILE A 164 12.71 -5.06 13.93
C ILE A 164 12.49 -5.48 12.48
N SER A 165 13.43 -5.12 11.61
CA SER A 165 13.40 -5.52 10.20
C SER A 165 13.50 -7.04 10.10
N ARG A 166 12.91 -7.59 9.05
CA ARG A 166 13.10 -9.00 8.71
C ARG A 166 14.57 -9.34 8.48
#